data_AF-A0A9R1BDY6-F1
#
_entry.id   AF-A0A9R1BDY6-F1
#
_cell.length_a   1.000
_cell.length_b   1.000
_cell.length_c   1.000
_cell.angle_alpha   90.00
_cell.angle_beta   90.00
_cell.angle_gamma   90.00
#
_symmetry.space_group_name_H-M   'P 1'
#
loop_
_entity.id
_entity.type
_entity.pdbx_description
1 polymer ?
#
loop_
_entity_poly.entity_id
_entity_poly.type
_entity_poly.pdbx_seq_one_letter_code
_entity_poly.pdbx_strand_id
1 'polypeptide(L)'
;MMKNKRRLVRGDEEQRPYKRVARPTRLDVSSESSPGALSELSEQVVSRLRRSVVSLASFDGDTKLCECTGICIETSCSNSEATILTSRRLIPPTHPAASLNIKVRLPNDRIVTGWIEDPKIYVDFFIVNIKNVSGVDAASLDRDMQFEPHTKVAAVCRCFSSGFLTATSGLNLASPTSEKIVSTCRIHEAGIGGPLVDFDGNFVGMNSSRTKMEKTAYVRREGIFRFLVLHGKVSVRVKEGFDDSSRARMNSEMKAVRPSLGAKSVAKLSKSTKGALSNQVLSRLSMSVVALASFDGDTQLRECTGTCIESSCPDATCFLTSINLIPYTWRLGKITESLTIKVRLPDDQIVTGWIENPEIYVDFFIVKIKNIDVIDPTHLYHLCLDRATQFEPYRKVAAVWRCYDSGELKTTSGVDLASLCALTDEKMLSTCRIHEVGIGGPLVDFDGNFVGMNCSGTKQRKTPYVQRPSIREFMWFRAMVRDAHFQY
;
A
#
# COMPACT_ATOMS: atom_id res chain seq x y z
N MET A 1 31.31 -18.50 64.93
CA MET A 1 29.92 -19.01 64.86
C MET A 1 28.99 -17.91 64.38
N MET A 2 28.20 -18.20 63.35
CA MET A 2 26.94 -17.53 62.96
C MET A 2 26.10 -17.16 64.20
N LYS A 3 25.24 -16.14 64.28
CA LYS A 3 24.45 -15.29 63.35
C LYS A 3 23.99 -14.11 64.22
N ASN A 4 23.77 -12.90 63.67
CA ASN A 4 22.76 -12.02 64.24
C ASN A 4 22.08 -11.14 63.18
N LYS A 5 20.77 -11.34 63.06
CA LYS A 5 19.83 -10.55 62.27
C LYS A 5 19.75 -9.12 62.81
N ARG A 6 19.80 -8.11 61.94
CA ARG A 6 19.16 -6.82 62.20
C ARG A 6 18.30 -6.41 61.00
N ARG A 7 17.00 -6.28 61.31
CA ARG A 7 15.94 -5.68 60.52
C ARG A 7 16.31 -4.22 60.21
N LEU A 8 16.15 -3.81 58.96
CA LEU A 8 16.18 -2.40 58.60
C LEU A 8 14.90 -1.69 59.07
N VAL A 9 15.13 -0.47 59.50
CA VAL A 9 14.23 0.51 60.11
C VAL A 9 13.31 1.14 59.05
N ARG A 10 12.03 1.35 59.42
CA ARG A 10 11.07 2.22 58.72
C ARG A 10 11.44 3.69 58.98
N GLY A 11 11.37 4.51 57.95
CA GLY A 11 11.40 5.98 58.04
C GLY A 11 10.52 6.59 56.96
N ASP A 12 9.35 7.06 57.40
CA ASP A 12 8.54 8.21 56.93
C ASP A 12 8.20 8.38 55.45
N GLU A 13 6.97 7.99 55.09
CA GLU A 13 6.22 8.53 53.95
C GLU A 13 5.62 9.89 54.32
N GLU A 14 6.23 10.98 53.84
CA GLU A 14 5.56 12.29 53.75
C GLU A 14 4.46 12.23 52.67
N GLN A 15 3.20 12.24 53.12
CA GLN A 15 2.04 12.58 52.29
C GLN A 15 2.14 14.03 51.80
N ARG A 16 2.13 14.25 50.48
CA ARG A 16 1.85 15.57 49.87
C ARG A 16 0.57 15.52 49.01
N PRO A 17 -0.25 16.58 49.02
CA PRO A 17 -1.68 16.46 48.82
C PRO A 17 -2.13 16.48 47.36
N TYR A 18 -3.25 15.78 47.11
CA TYR A 18 -4.04 15.80 45.88
C TYR A 18 -4.38 17.24 45.45
N LYS A 19 -3.89 17.66 44.28
CA LYS A 19 -4.33 18.92 43.65
C LYS A 19 -5.68 18.73 42.96
N ARG A 20 -6.62 19.59 43.35
CA ARG A 20 -7.98 19.77 42.85
C ARG A 20 -8.08 19.81 41.33
N VAL A 21 -9.14 19.17 40.84
CA VAL A 21 -9.73 19.27 39.51
C VAL A 21 -9.93 20.73 39.10
N ALA A 22 -9.32 21.14 38.00
CA ALA A 22 -9.59 22.42 37.36
C ALA A 22 -10.93 22.36 36.62
N ARG A 23 -11.83 23.30 36.90
CA ARG A 23 -13.07 23.56 36.14
C ARG A 23 -12.73 24.02 34.71
N PRO A 24 -13.63 23.80 33.73
CA PRO A 24 -13.35 24.08 32.32
C PRO A 24 -13.18 25.59 32.10
N THR A 25 -11.99 25.97 31.65
CA THR A 25 -11.70 27.34 31.19
C THR A 25 -12.48 27.60 29.91
N ARG A 26 -13.34 28.61 29.93
CA ARG A 26 -13.95 29.19 28.73
C ARG A 26 -12.83 29.60 27.77
N LEU A 27 -12.92 29.16 26.52
CA LEU A 27 -12.01 29.56 25.46
C LEU A 27 -12.31 31.01 25.09
N ASP A 28 -11.45 31.92 25.56
CA ASP A 28 -11.34 33.27 25.02
C ASP A 28 -10.79 33.18 23.59
N VAL A 29 -11.60 33.67 22.66
CA VAL A 29 -11.26 33.87 21.25
C VAL A 29 -10.41 35.12 21.15
N SER A 30 -9.10 35.00 21.36
CA SER A 30 -8.14 36.02 20.95
C SER A 30 -6.72 35.46 20.85
N SER A 31 -6.35 35.00 19.66
CA SER A 31 -4.94 34.95 19.25
C SER A 31 -4.87 35.32 17.77
N GLU A 32 -4.44 36.55 17.53
CA GLU A 32 -3.90 37.15 16.30
C GLU A 32 -4.06 36.30 15.03
N SER A 33 -5.06 36.68 14.24
CA SER A 33 -5.29 36.17 12.89
C SER A 33 -4.17 36.67 11.97
N SER A 34 -3.15 35.86 11.77
CA SER A 34 -2.46 35.84 10.47
C SER A 34 -3.55 35.67 9.40
N PRO A 35 -3.51 36.37 8.25
CA PRO A 35 -4.42 36.07 7.15
C PRO A 35 -4.28 34.57 6.84
N GLY A 36 -5.32 33.80 7.13
CA GLY A 36 -5.24 32.35 7.10
C GLY A 36 -4.89 31.88 5.70
N ALA A 37 -4.16 30.78 5.54
CA ALA A 37 -3.67 30.34 4.23
C ALA A 37 -4.76 30.18 3.15
N LEU A 38 -6.02 30.03 3.56
CA LEU A 38 -7.19 30.07 2.68
C LEU A 38 -7.31 31.39 1.89
N SER A 39 -6.94 32.54 2.45
CA SER A 39 -6.96 33.82 1.73
C SER A 39 -5.84 33.96 0.71
N GLU A 40 -4.81 33.10 0.79
CA GLU A 40 -3.73 33.08 -0.18
C GLU A 40 -3.99 32.11 -1.34
N LEU A 41 -4.98 31.20 -1.19
CA LEU A 41 -5.43 30.29 -2.24
C LEU A 41 -6.44 30.97 -3.16
N SER A 42 -6.56 30.50 -4.40
CA SER A 42 -7.62 30.97 -5.28
C SER A 42 -9.00 30.53 -4.77
N GLU A 43 -10.03 31.34 -5.00
CA GLU A 43 -11.41 31.00 -4.62
C GLU A 43 -11.88 29.68 -5.23
N GLN A 44 -11.39 29.34 -6.42
CA GLN A 44 -11.69 28.06 -7.07
C GLN A 44 -11.10 26.87 -6.28
N VAL A 45 -9.85 26.99 -5.82
CA VAL A 45 -9.21 25.97 -4.97
C VAL A 45 -9.92 25.87 -3.63
N VAL A 46 -10.22 26.99 -2.98
CA VAL A 46 -10.93 27.02 -1.69
C VAL A 46 -12.31 26.37 -1.83
N SER A 47 -13.06 26.66 -2.89
CA SER A 47 -14.36 26.05 -3.17
C SER A 47 -14.28 24.53 -3.31
N ARG A 48 -13.29 24.02 -4.05
CA ARG A 48 -13.03 22.57 -4.19
C ARG A 48 -12.70 21.93 -2.84
N LEU A 49 -11.79 22.54 -2.07
CA LEU A 49 -11.40 22.03 -0.74
C LEU A 49 -12.57 22.03 0.25
N ARG A 50 -13.42 23.07 0.20
CA ARG A 50 -14.64 23.12 1.02
C ARG A 50 -15.58 21.97 0.70
N ARG A 51 -15.60 21.46 -0.53
CA ARG A 51 -16.48 20.36 -0.93
C ARG A 51 -15.84 18.99 -0.78
N SER A 52 -14.52 18.87 -0.71
CA SER A 52 -13.82 17.58 -0.62
C SER A 52 -13.28 17.22 0.76
N VAL A 53 -12.99 18.21 1.61
CA VAL A 53 -12.44 17.97 2.95
C VAL A 53 -13.57 17.78 3.95
N VAL A 54 -13.47 16.73 4.77
CA VAL A 54 -14.43 16.33 5.80
C VAL A 54 -13.74 16.25 7.16
N SER A 55 -14.52 16.16 8.24
CA SER A 55 -13.99 15.90 9.59
C SER A 55 -14.59 14.62 10.15
N LEU A 56 -13.77 13.82 10.83
CA LEU A 56 -14.14 12.53 11.39
C LEU A 56 -13.87 12.53 12.89
N ALA A 57 -14.70 11.79 13.62
CA ALA A 57 -14.45 11.52 15.02
C ALA A 57 -14.90 10.11 15.39
N SER A 58 -14.15 9.47 16.28
CA SER A 58 -14.47 8.16 16.85
C SER A 58 -15.14 8.32 18.21
N PHE A 59 -16.16 7.51 18.47
CA PHE A 59 -16.91 7.54 19.72
C PHE A 59 -16.99 6.15 20.36
N ASP A 60 -16.88 6.12 21.68
CA ASP A 60 -17.34 5.01 22.50
C ASP A 60 -18.63 5.43 23.22
N GLY A 61 -19.75 4.84 22.81
CA GLY A 61 -21.08 5.37 23.10
C GLY A 61 -21.21 6.84 22.64
N ASP A 62 -21.44 7.73 23.60
CA ASP A 62 -21.55 9.18 23.39
C ASP A 62 -20.24 9.95 23.64
N THR A 63 -19.20 9.27 24.11
CA THR A 63 -17.92 9.91 24.44
C THR A 63 -17.04 10.00 23.20
N LYS A 64 -16.69 11.23 22.78
CA LYS A 64 -15.73 11.46 21.69
C LYS A 64 -14.32 11.11 22.18
N LEU A 65 -13.65 10.19 21.48
CA LEU A 65 -12.30 9.75 21.82
C LEU A 65 -11.21 10.50 21.04
N CYS A 66 -11.36 10.56 19.71
CA CYS A 66 -10.39 11.15 18.80
C CYS A 66 -11.13 11.88 17.68
N GLU A 67 -10.47 12.87 17.09
CA GLU A 67 -10.93 13.56 15.89
C GLU A 67 -9.79 13.70 14.89
N CYS A 68 -10.12 13.66 13.61
CA CYS A 68 -9.21 13.83 12.48
C CYS A 68 -9.93 14.61 11.38
N THR A 69 -9.15 15.21 10.49
CA THR A 69 -9.62 15.64 9.17
C THR A 69 -9.49 14.47 8.19
N GLY A 70 -10.29 14.46 7.14
CA GLY A 70 -10.12 13.55 6.02
C GLY A 70 -10.42 14.25 4.70
N ILE A 71 -10.04 13.61 3.60
CA ILE A 71 -10.35 14.07 2.25
C ILE A 71 -11.08 12.97 1.49
N CYS A 72 -12.14 13.36 0.79
CA CYS A 72 -12.83 12.46 -0.13
C CYS A 72 -11.99 12.27 -1.38
N ILE A 73 -11.78 11.02 -1.77
CA ILE A 73 -10.93 10.63 -2.89
C ILE A 73 -11.76 9.95 -3.97
N GLU A 74 -11.40 10.18 -5.22
CA GLU A 74 -12.06 9.52 -6.35
C GLU A 74 -11.67 8.05 -6.35
N THR A 75 -12.64 7.15 -6.44
CA THR A 75 -12.42 5.69 -6.45
C THR A 75 -13.25 5.02 -7.53
N SER A 76 -12.83 3.85 -7.98
CA SER A 76 -13.48 3.02 -9.01
C SER A 76 -14.76 2.33 -8.53
N CYS A 77 -15.15 2.51 -7.26
CA CYS A 77 -16.36 1.91 -6.69
C CYS A 77 -17.64 2.51 -7.30
N SER A 78 -18.48 1.64 -7.87
CA SER A 78 -19.68 1.99 -8.62
C SER A 78 -20.97 2.15 -7.79
N ASN A 79 -20.88 1.98 -6.47
CA ASN A 79 -22.01 2.19 -5.58
C ASN A 79 -21.88 3.60 -4.99
N SER A 80 -23.00 4.27 -4.71
CA SER A 80 -23.13 5.67 -4.23
C SER A 80 -22.47 5.98 -2.87
N GLU A 81 -21.23 5.53 -2.69
CA GLU A 81 -20.41 5.56 -1.49
C GLU A 81 -19.26 6.54 -1.73
N ALA A 82 -19.02 7.44 -0.78
CA ALA A 82 -17.82 8.28 -0.82
C ALA A 82 -16.72 7.62 0.00
N THR A 83 -15.52 7.59 -0.56
CA THR A 83 -14.31 7.05 0.06
C THR A 83 -13.50 8.18 0.68
N ILE A 84 -13.18 8.07 1.96
CA ILE A 84 -12.44 9.09 2.71
C ILE A 84 -11.09 8.54 3.14
N LEU A 85 -10.04 9.28 2.83
CA LEU A 85 -8.71 9.07 3.36
C LEU A 85 -8.55 9.89 4.66
N THR A 86 -8.09 9.25 5.73
CA THR A 86 -7.80 9.91 7.01
C THR A 86 -6.68 9.19 7.78
N SER A 87 -6.23 9.75 8.90
CA SER A 87 -5.17 9.15 9.71
C SER A 87 -5.65 7.96 10.55
N ARG A 88 -4.73 7.01 10.79
CA ARG A 88 -4.94 5.93 11.77
C ARG A 88 -5.21 6.44 13.19
N ARG A 89 -4.80 7.68 13.50
CA ARG A 89 -5.06 8.34 14.79
C ARG A 89 -6.52 8.65 15.06
N LEU A 90 -7.41 8.41 14.09
CA LEU A 90 -8.85 8.40 14.32
C LEU A 90 -9.24 7.37 15.39
N ILE A 91 -8.43 6.32 15.61
CA ILE A 91 -8.69 5.31 16.65
C ILE A 91 -7.55 5.31 17.68
N PRO A 92 -7.87 5.38 19.00
CA PRO A 92 -6.85 5.23 20.04
C PRO A 92 -6.18 3.85 19.99
N PRO A 93 -4.86 3.74 20.21
CA PRO A 93 -4.14 2.46 20.17
C PRO A 93 -4.68 1.39 21.14
N THR A 94 -5.35 1.82 22.21
CA THR A 94 -5.86 0.97 23.28
C THR A 94 -7.25 0.40 23.00
N HIS A 95 -7.91 0.77 21.90
CA HIS A 95 -9.30 0.41 21.62
C HIS A 95 -9.41 -0.45 20.35
N PRO A 96 -10.20 -1.54 20.35
CA PRO A 96 -10.44 -2.32 19.15
C PRO A 96 -11.30 -1.52 18.16
N ALA A 97 -10.84 -1.39 16.92
CA ALA A 97 -11.54 -0.58 15.91
C ALA A 97 -13.01 -0.97 15.68
N ALA A 98 -13.34 -2.25 15.87
CA ALA A 98 -14.69 -2.79 15.66
C ALA A 98 -15.70 -2.34 16.72
N SER A 99 -15.27 -1.74 17.85
CA SER A 99 -16.17 -1.29 18.92
C SER A 99 -16.51 0.19 18.89
N LEU A 100 -15.97 0.96 17.93
CA LEU A 100 -16.10 2.41 17.90
C LEU A 100 -17.08 2.88 16.83
N ASN A 101 -17.88 3.88 17.19
CA ASN A 101 -18.76 4.58 16.25
C ASN A 101 -17.97 5.67 15.52
N ILE A 102 -17.75 5.51 14.22
CA ILE A 102 -17.10 6.53 13.40
C ILE A 102 -18.16 7.46 12.84
N LYS A 103 -18.11 8.74 13.23
CA LYS A 103 -18.98 9.79 12.70
C LYS A 103 -18.18 10.70 11.77
N VAL A 104 -18.76 11.01 10.63
CA VAL A 104 -18.20 11.90 9.60
C VAL A 104 -19.11 13.12 9.48
N ARG A 105 -18.56 14.31 9.70
CA ARG A 105 -19.24 15.57 9.39
C ARG A 105 -18.82 16.03 8.00
N LEU A 106 -19.83 16.16 7.14
CA LEU A 106 -19.72 16.52 5.73
C LEU A 106 -19.61 18.04 5.53
N PRO A 107 -19.27 18.52 4.32
CA PRO A 107 -19.23 19.96 3.99
C PRO A 107 -20.52 20.72 4.25
N ASN A 108 -21.66 20.03 4.13
CA ASN A 108 -22.99 20.57 4.38
C ASN A 108 -23.44 20.40 5.84
N ASP A 109 -22.49 20.17 6.75
CA ASP A 109 -22.67 19.99 8.19
C ASP A 109 -23.49 18.77 8.64
N ARG A 110 -23.97 17.93 7.70
CA ARG A 110 -24.61 16.67 8.05
C ARG A 110 -23.58 15.73 8.68
N ILE A 111 -24.01 15.02 9.72
CA ILE A 111 -23.21 13.99 10.37
C ILE A 111 -23.76 12.62 9.95
N VAL A 112 -22.89 11.80 9.37
CA VAL A 112 -23.19 10.44 8.91
C VAL A 112 -22.29 9.44 9.61
N THR A 113 -22.71 8.17 9.63
CA THR A 113 -21.87 7.08 10.15
C THR A 113 -20.98 6.55 9.03
N GLY A 114 -19.68 6.45 9.31
CA GLY A 114 -18.71 5.79 8.43
C GLY A 114 -18.29 4.44 9.00
N TRP A 115 -17.72 3.59 8.15
CA TRP A 115 -17.04 2.37 8.60
C TRP A 115 -15.64 2.30 7.98
N ILE A 116 -14.70 1.77 8.77
CA ILE A 116 -13.33 1.51 8.30
C ILE A 116 -13.35 0.17 7.58
N GLU A 117 -12.78 0.14 6.39
CA GLU A 117 -12.84 -1.04 5.51
C GLU A 117 -12.05 -2.24 6.06
N ASP A 118 -10.77 -2.04 6.40
CA ASP A 118 -9.98 -3.02 7.15
C ASP A 118 -9.01 -2.31 8.11
N PRO A 119 -9.23 -2.38 9.44
CA PRO A 119 -8.38 -1.70 10.41
C PRO A 119 -6.99 -2.34 10.58
N LYS A 120 -6.71 -3.51 9.98
CA LYS A 120 -5.44 -4.26 10.12
C LYS A 120 -4.50 -4.09 8.93
N ILE A 121 -4.97 -3.61 7.79
CA ILE A 121 -4.17 -3.52 6.55
C ILE A 121 -3.19 -2.33 6.58
N TYR A 122 -3.53 -1.23 7.24
CA TYR A 122 -2.87 0.06 7.00
C TYR A 122 -2.03 0.55 8.19
N VAL A 123 -0.74 0.80 8.00
CA VAL A 123 0.12 1.26 9.11
C VAL A 123 -0.06 2.74 9.46
N ASP A 124 -0.37 3.60 8.48
CA ASP A 124 -0.34 5.07 8.66
C ASP A 124 -1.68 5.81 8.46
N PHE A 125 -2.64 5.22 7.73
CA PHE A 125 -3.91 5.85 7.39
C PHE A 125 -5.09 4.87 7.45
N PHE A 126 -6.32 5.36 7.37
CA PHE A 126 -7.53 4.57 7.22
C PHE A 126 -8.28 4.99 5.96
N ILE A 127 -8.97 4.00 5.37
CA ILE A 127 -10.01 4.21 4.38
C ILE A 127 -11.35 4.08 5.10
N VAL A 128 -12.12 5.18 5.09
CA VAL A 128 -13.45 5.26 5.70
C VAL A 128 -14.47 5.42 4.59
N ASN A 129 -15.45 4.53 4.55
CA ASN A 129 -16.52 4.56 3.56
C ASN A 129 -17.81 5.10 4.20
N ILE A 130 -18.59 5.86 3.43
CA ILE A 130 -19.90 6.39 3.81
C ILE A 130 -20.92 6.16 2.68
N LYS A 131 -22.16 5.76 3.01
CA LYS A 131 -23.22 5.49 1.99
C LYS A 131 -24.08 6.71 1.68
N ASN A 132 -24.59 6.75 0.45
CA ASN A 132 -25.74 7.56 0.02
C ASN A 132 -25.58 9.06 0.32
N VAL A 133 -24.43 9.62 -0.04
CA VAL A 133 -24.11 11.03 0.19
C VAL A 133 -23.98 11.80 -1.11
N SER A 134 -24.72 12.90 -1.21
CA SER A 134 -24.64 13.89 -2.28
C SER A 134 -23.99 15.18 -1.77
N GLY A 135 -23.26 15.89 -2.65
CA GLY A 135 -22.69 17.21 -2.32
C GLY A 135 -21.29 17.18 -1.71
N VAL A 136 -20.55 16.09 -1.94
CA VAL A 136 -19.14 15.96 -1.58
C VAL A 136 -18.36 15.76 -2.87
N ASP A 137 -17.28 16.53 -3.03
CA ASP A 137 -16.40 16.43 -4.19
C ASP A 137 -15.26 15.47 -3.89
N ALA A 138 -14.91 14.65 -4.87
CA ALA A 138 -13.77 13.76 -4.76
C ALA A 138 -12.50 14.45 -5.28
N ALA A 139 -11.42 14.38 -4.52
CA ALA A 139 -10.11 14.78 -4.99
C ALA A 139 -9.51 13.68 -5.86
N SER A 140 -9.08 14.06 -7.06
CA SER A 140 -8.32 13.17 -7.94
C SER A 140 -6.87 13.08 -7.43
N LEU A 141 -6.38 11.85 -7.33
CA LEU A 141 -5.00 11.51 -6.95
C LEU A 141 -4.14 11.11 -8.16
N ASP A 142 -4.67 11.21 -9.37
CA ASP A 142 -4.09 10.66 -10.61
C ASP A 142 -3.15 11.65 -11.34
N ARG A 143 -3.10 12.91 -10.92
CA ARG A 143 -2.31 13.94 -11.65
C ARG A 143 -0.81 13.75 -11.45
N ASP A 144 -0.02 13.58 -12.49
CA ASP A 144 1.44 13.65 -12.34
C ASP A 144 1.85 15.01 -11.76
N MET A 145 2.57 14.96 -10.63
CA MET A 145 3.10 16.15 -9.97
C MET A 145 4.61 16.06 -9.96
N GLN A 146 5.28 17.11 -10.44
CA GLN A 146 6.71 17.26 -10.22
C GLN A 146 6.94 17.64 -8.76
N PHE A 147 7.73 16.82 -8.07
CA PHE A 147 8.06 17.02 -6.67
C PHE A 147 9.26 17.97 -6.56
N GLU A 148 9.03 19.16 -6.02
CA GLU A 148 10.09 20.12 -5.75
C GLU A 148 10.16 20.48 -4.26
N PRO A 149 11.33 20.32 -3.60
CA PRO A 149 11.56 20.83 -2.26
C PRO A 149 11.37 22.35 -2.21
N HIS A 150 10.95 22.86 -1.06
CA HIS A 150 10.67 24.28 -0.80
C HIS A 150 9.50 24.86 -1.60
N THR A 151 8.66 24.02 -2.18
CA THR A 151 7.37 24.43 -2.73
C THR A 151 6.42 24.90 -1.63
N LYS A 152 5.64 25.94 -1.95
CA LYS A 152 4.63 26.47 -1.04
C LYS A 152 3.44 25.53 -0.98
N VAL A 153 3.02 25.18 0.24
CA VAL A 153 1.94 24.23 0.50
C VAL A 153 1.02 24.73 1.60
N ALA A 154 -0.20 24.21 1.65
CA ALA A 154 -1.20 24.49 2.66
C ALA A 154 -1.69 23.19 3.32
N ALA A 155 -1.63 23.12 4.64
CA ALA A 155 -2.23 22.04 5.41
C ALA A 155 -3.67 22.42 5.76
N VAL A 156 -4.64 21.67 5.23
CA VAL A 156 -6.07 21.97 5.38
C VAL A 156 -6.67 21.09 6.47
N CYS A 157 -7.50 21.71 7.31
CA CYS A 157 -8.16 21.10 8.44
C CYS A 157 -9.65 21.43 8.43
N ARG A 158 -10.50 20.47 8.79
CA ARG A 158 -11.89 20.74 9.13
C ARG A 158 -12.17 20.32 10.57
N CYS A 159 -12.72 21.24 11.36
CA CYS A 159 -13.06 20.95 12.74
C CYS A 159 -14.37 20.17 12.85
N PHE A 160 -14.40 19.11 13.67
CA PHE A 160 -15.59 18.27 13.82
C PHE A 160 -16.75 18.98 14.55
N SER A 161 -16.46 19.80 15.56
CA SER A 161 -17.51 20.47 16.35
C SER A 161 -18.19 21.61 15.58
N SER A 162 -17.41 22.42 14.86
CA SER A 162 -17.91 23.60 14.15
C SER A 162 -18.16 23.40 12.66
N GLY A 163 -17.56 22.38 12.04
CA GLY A 163 -17.54 22.22 10.58
C GLY A 163 -16.63 23.20 9.85
N PHE A 164 -15.98 24.12 10.57
CA PHE A 164 -15.17 25.19 9.97
C PHE A 164 -13.94 24.62 9.28
N LEU A 165 -13.71 25.07 8.03
CA LEU A 165 -12.51 24.75 7.25
C LEU A 165 -11.46 25.83 7.50
N THR A 166 -10.26 25.42 7.87
CA THR A 166 -9.09 26.29 8.06
C THR A 166 -7.88 25.71 7.33
N ALA A 167 -6.88 26.54 7.06
CA ALA A 167 -5.61 26.08 6.51
C ALA A 167 -4.44 26.90 7.06
N THR A 168 -3.28 26.26 7.15
CA THR A 168 -2.00 26.93 7.46
C THR A 168 -1.03 26.72 6.32
N SER A 169 -0.32 27.78 5.93
CA SER A 169 0.64 27.78 4.84
C SER A 169 2.03 27.45 5.36
N GLY A 170 2.87 26.93 4.49
CA GLY A 170 4.26 26.64 4.79
C GLY A 170 5.01 26.17 3.55
N LEU A 171 6.19 25.64 3.78
CA LEU A 171 7.06 25.08 2.75
C LEU A 171 7.11 23.57 2.92
N ASN A 172 7.05 22.86 1.80
CA ASN A 172 7.37 21.46 1.74
C ASN A 172 8.89 21.29 1.90
N LEU A 173 9.35 20.62 2.95
CA LEU A 173 10.77 20.37 3.19
C LEU A 173 11.17 18.93 2.87
N ALA A 174 10.28 18.19 2.20
CA ALA A 174 10.57 16.82 1.83
C ALA A 174 11.69 16.79 0.79
N SER A 175 12.70 15.98 1.06
CA SER A 175 13.77 15.64 0.12
C SER A 175 13.52 14.23 -0.41
N PRO A 176 13.89 13.91 -1.66
CA PRO A 176 13.86 12.54 -2.17
C PRO A 176 14.66 11.54 -1.31
N THR A 177 15.64 12.04 -0.55
CA THR A 177 16.59 11.25 0.25
C THR A 177 16.35 11.30 1.77
N SER A 178 15.35 12.05 2.25
CA SER A 178 15.11 12.24 3.68
C SER A 178 14.19 11.16 4.26
N GLU A 179 14.64 10.52 5.35
CA GLU A 179 13.87 9.57 6.17
C GLU A 179 12.58 10.20 6.77
N LYS A 180 12.53 11.54 6.88
CA LYS A 180 11.35 12.26 7.39
C LYS A 180 10.87 13.31 6.39
N ILE A 181 9.63 13.12 5.97
CA ILE A 181 8.93 13.99 5.03
C ILE A 181 8.08 14.96 5.84
N VAL A 182 8.45 16.24 5.80
CA VAL A 182 7.86 17.26 6.67
C VAL A 182 7.57 18.55 5.91
N SER A 183 6.58 19.30 6.38
CA SER A 183 6.32 20.68 5.97
C SER A 183 6.47 21.63 7.16
N THR A 184 6.65 22.92 6.89
CA THR A 184 6.61 23.97 7.94
C THR A 184 5.19 24.39 8.32
N CYS A 185 4.16 23.80 7.72
CA CYS A 185 2.78 24.07 8.08
C CYS A 185 2.53 23.72 9.55
N ARG A 186 1.77 24.55 10.26
CA ARG A 186 1.40 24.31 11.66
C ARG A 186 0.01 23.71 11.71
N ILE A 187 -0.11 22.46 12.16
CA ILE A 187 -1.42 21.82 12.35
C ILE A 187 -1.73 21.64 13.85
N HIS A 188 -3.01 21.75 14.18
CA HIS A 188 -3.58 21.26 15.42
C HIS A 188 -3.89 19.76 15.30
N GLU A 189 -4.17 19.08 16.42
CA GLU A 189 -4.50 17.65 16.42
C GLU A 189 -5.67 17.31 15.49
N ALA A 190 -6.69 18.17 15.42
CA ALA A 190 -7.81 18.01 14.49
C ALA A 190 -7.42 18.01 13.00
N GLY A 191 -6.27 18.61 12.65
CA GLY A 191 -5.76 18.67 11.28
C GLY A 191 -5.04 17.40 10.84
N ILE A 192 -4.81 16.45 11.76
CA ILE A 192 -4.25 15.14 11.44
C ILE A 192 -5.22 14.39 10.53
N GLY A 193 -4.69 13.70 9.51
CA GLY A 193 -5.46 13.03 8.47
C GLY A 193 -5.97 13.98 7.37
N GLY A 194 -5.86 15.30 7.56
CA GLY A 194 -6.24 16.28 6.55
C GLY A 194 -5.25 16.35 5.39
N PRO A 195 -5.66 16.92 4.25
CA PRO A 195 -4.78 17.02 3.10
C PRO A 195 -3.73 18.12 3.28
N LEU A 196 -2.54 17.85 2.75
CA LEU A 196 -1.53 18.83 2.39
C LEU A 196 -1.69 19.09 0.89
N VAL A 197 -1.87 20.34 0.49
CA VAL A 197 -2.08 20.72 -0.91
C VAL A 197 -1.09 21.78 -1.36
N ASP A 198 -0.79 21.84 -2.65
CA ASP A 198 -0.11 22.99 -3.24
C ASP A 198 -1.10 24.15 -3.47
N PHE A 199 -0.60 25.27 -3.99
CA PHE A 199 -1.43 26.47 -4.22
C PHE A 199 -2.33 26.36 -5.47
N ASP A 200 -2.14 25.35 -6.31
CA ASP A 200 -3.05 24.97 -7.39
C ASP A 200 -4.16 24.03 -6.90
N GLY A 201 -4.13 23.65 -5.61
CA GLY A 201 -5.09 22.76 -4.98
C GLY A 201 -4.89 21.28 -5.31
N ASN A 202 -3.71 20.91 -5.82
CA ASN A 202 -3.36 19.51 -6.02
C ASN A 202 -2.97 18.88 -4.67
N PHE A 203 -3.34 17.61 -4.50
CA PHE A 203 -3.08 16.88 -3.27
C PHE A 203 -1.63 16.40 -3.23
N VAL A 204 -0.83 16.93 -2.31
CA VAL A 204 0.59 16.60 -2.10
C VAL A 204 0.76 15.44 -1.12
N GLY A 205 -0.16 15.29 -0.16
CA GLY A 205 -0.12 14.22 0.82
C GLY A 205 -1.11 14.39 1.96
N MET A 206 -0.99 13.55 2.98
CA MET A 206 -1.87 13.55 4.16
C MET A 206 -1.09 13.90 5.42
N ASN A 207 -1.53 14.92 6.17
CA ASN A 207 -0.89 15.33 7.41
C ASN A 207 -0.94 14.20 8.46
N SER A 208 0.18 13.91 9.12
CA SER A 208 0.32 12.75 10.03
C SER A 208 0.49 13.17 11.49
N SER A 209 1.61 13.81 11.84
CA SER A 209 1.87 14.21 13.23
C SER A 209 2.81 15.39 13.32
N ARG A 210 2.67 16.16 14.40
CA ARG A 210 3.60 17.24 14.72
C ARG A 210 4.87 16.64 15.30
N THR A 211 6.01 16.98 14.70
CA THR A 211 7.33 16.56 15.18
C THR A 211 7.78 17.45 16.34
N LYS A 212 8.77 17.00 17.12
CA LYS A 212 9.39 17.79 18.20
C LYS A 212 10.02 19.11 17.72
N MET A 213 10.14 19.34 16.40
CA MET A 213 10.79 20.51 15.80
C MET A 213 9.79 21.54 15.21
N GLU A 214 8.57 21.61 15.73
CA GLU A 214 7.48 22.46 15.19
C GLU A 214 7.06 22.23 13.73
N LYS A 215 7.62 21.24 13.05
CA LYS A 215 7.27 20.83 11.68
C LYS A 215 6.19 19.75 11.68
N THR A 216 5.42 19.68 10.60
CA THR A 216 4.36 18.67 10.42
C THR A 216 4.84 17.57 9.49
N ALA A 217 4.89 16.34 9.97
CA ALA A 217 5.12 15.17 9.14
C ALA A 217 3.87 14.85 8.31
N TYR A 218 4.06 14.36 7.09
CA TYR A 218 2.96 13.95 6.22
C TYR A 218 3.30 12.68 5.44
N VAL A 219 2.26 11.93 5.07
CA VAL A 219 2.36 10.78 4.17
C VAL A 219 2.28 11.29 2.74
N ARG A 220 3.28 10.98 1.92
CA ARG A 220 3.33 11.38 0.50
C ARG A 220 2.13 10.86 -0.28
N ARG A 221 1.60 11.68 -1.19
CA ARG A 221 0.58 11.27 -2.14
C ARG A 221 0.99 10.02 -2.89
N GLU A 222 2.24 9.93 -3.36
CA GLU A 222 2.71 8.79 -4.17
C GLU A 222 2.53 7.47 -3.43
N GLY A 223 2.84 7.43 -2.13
CA GLY A 223 2.65 6.24 -1.30
C GLY A 223 1.17 5.89 -1.12
N ILE A 224 0.32 6.90 -0.91
CA ILE A 224 -1.14 6.73 -0.78
C ILE A 224 -1.75 6.25 -2.09
N PHE A 225 -1.44 6.91 -3.20
CA PHE A 225 -1.97 6.60 -4.53
C PHE A 225 -1.55 5.19 -4.96
N ARG A 226 -0.27 4.85 -4.80
CA ARG A 226 0.23 3.49 -5.08
C ARG A 226 -0.49 2.44 -4.25
N PHE A 227 -0.72 2.72 -2.96
CA PHE A 227 -1.53 1.83 -2.12
C PHE A 227 -2.93 1.66 -2.72
N LEU A 228 -3.60 2.75 -3.05
CA LEU A 228 -4.98 2.71 -3.54
C LEU A 228 -5.09 1.95 -4.86
N VAL A 229 -4.11 2.10 -5.76
CA VAL A 229 -4.02 1.34 -7.03
C VAL A 229 -3.83 -0.15 -6.76
N LEU A 230 -2.92 -0.52 -5.86
CA LEU A 230 -2.62 -1.94 -5.58
C LEU A 230 -3.76 -2.67 -4.87
N HIS A 231 -4.57 -1.93 -4.12
CA HIS A 231 -5.80 -2.41 -3.54
C HIS A 231 -7.03 -2.15 -4.43
N GLY A 232 -6.82 -1.81 -5.71
CA GLY A 232 -7.84 -1.64 -6.75
C GLY A 232 -8.79 -0.45 -6.57
N LYS A 233 -8.63 0.36 -5.52
CA LYS A 233 -9.53 1.48 -5.16
C LYS A 233 -9.53 2.59 -6.18
N VAL A 234 -8.43 2.79 -6.88
CA VAL A 234 -8.33 3.74 -8.00
C VAL A 234 -7.79 2.99 -9.19
N SER A 235 -8.38 3.24 -10.36
CA SER A 235 -7.89 2.71 -11.62
C SER A 235 -7.18 3.83 -12.37
N VAL A 236 -5.93 3.65 -12.77
CA VAL A 236 -5.36 4.53 -13.79
C VAL A 236 -6.14 4.26 -15.08
N ARG A 237 -6.64 5.31 -15.74
CA ARG A 237 -7.29 5.17 -17.05
C ARG A 237 -6.23 4.82 -18.09
N VAL A 238 -5.80 3.57 -18.12
CA VAL A 238 -5.16 3.02 -19.31
C VAL A 238 -6.24 3.03 -20.38
N LYS A 239 -6.06 3.80 -21.45
CA LYS A 239 -6.86 3.71 -22.67
C LYS A 239 -6.60 2.35 -23.36
N GLU A 240 -6.91 1.26 -22.69
CA GLU A 240 -7.06 -0.05 -23.34
C GLU A 240 -8.53 -0.14 -23.77
N GLY A 241 -8.75 -0.20 -25.08
CA GLY A 241 -10.05 -0.15 -25.74
C GLY A 241 -10.94 -1.37 -25.51
N PHE A 242 -11.28 -1.67 -24.26
CA PHE A 242 -12.35 -2.61 -23.92
C PHE A 242 -13.62 -1.85 -23.55
N ASP A 243 -14.62 -1.96 -24.43
CA ASP A 243 -15.96 -1.41 -24.25
C ASP A 243 -16.65 -1.96 -22.99
N ASP A 244 -17.24 -1.06 -22.19
CA ASP A 244 -17.92 -1.38 -20.93
C ASP A 244 -19.09 -2.36 -21.12
N SER A 245 -19.72 -2.37 -22.31
CA SER A 245 -20.82 -3.29 -22.63
C SER A 245 -20.34 -4.75 -22.75
N SER A 246 -19.13 -4.95 -23.29
CA SER A 246 -18.50 -6.27 -23.44
C SER A 246 -18.07 -6.83 -22.09
N ARG A 247 -17.59 -5.95 -21.18
CA ARG A 247 -17.27 -6.28 -19.79
C ARG A 247 -18.51 -6.74 -19.02
N ALA A 248 -19.62 -6.01 -19.13
CA ALA A 248 -20.88 -6.34 -18.46
C ALA A 248 -21.48 -7.68 -18.91
N ARG A 249 -21.43 -7.98 -20.21
CA ARG A 249 -21.93 -9.24 -20.77
C ARG A 249 -21.11 -10.46 -20.30
N MET A 250 -19.78 -10.37 -20.35
CA MET A 250 -18.88 -11.41 -19.82
C MET A 250 -19.08 -11.62 -18.30
N ASN A 251 -19.33 -10.55 -17.55
CA ASN A 251 -19.62 -10.63 -16.12
C ASN A 251 -20.93 -11.39 -15.84
N SER A 252 -21.97 -11.20 -16.64
CA SER A 252 -23.23 -11.93 -16.53
C SER A 252 -23.07 -13.42 -16.85
N GLU A 253 -22.32 -13.74 -17.91
CA GLU A 253 -22.01 -15.12 -18.30
C GLU A 253 -21.13 -15.82 -17.24
N MET A 254 -20.16 -15.13 -16.64
CA MET A 254 -19.34 -15.66 -15.55
C MET A 254 -20.09 -15.84 -14.22
N LYS A 255 -21.04 -14.96 -13.91
CA LYS A 255 -21.89 -15.08 -12.71
C LYS A 255 -22.84 -16.28 -12.83
N ALA A 256 -23.26 -16.63 -14.06
CA ALA A 256 -24.02 -17.85 -14.34
C ALA A 256 -23.16 -19.14 -14.26
N VAL A 257 -21.85 -19.05 -14.50
CA VAL A 257 -20.88 -20.15 -14.36
C VAL A 257 -20.37 -20.32 -12.91
N ARG A 258 -20.78 -19.45 -11.97
CA ARG A 258 -20.58 -19.64 -10.52
C ARG A 258 -21.77 -20.38 -9.88
N PRO A 259 -21.80 -21.72 -9.80
CA PRO A 259 -22.07 -22.31 -8.50
C PRO A 259 -20.83 -22.09 -7.64
N SER A 260 -20.99 -21.82 -6.35
CA SER A 260 -19.90 -21.92 -5.37
C SER A 260 -19.20 -23.26 -5.53
N LEU A 261 -18.08 -23.30 -6.28
CA LEU A 261 -17.35 -24.54 -6.56
C LEU A 261 -16.81 -25.05 -5.22
N GLY A 262 -17.49 -26.04 -4.66
CA GLY A 262 -17.06 -26.69 -3.42
C GLY A 262 -15.64 -27.22 -3.58
N ALA A 263 -14.94 -27.40 -2.45
CA ALA A 263 -13.55 -27.88 -2.44
C ALA A 263 -13.34 -29.18 -3.24
N LYS A 264 -14.38 -30.02 -3.36
CA LYS A 264 -14.40 -31.24 -4.19
C LYS A 264 -14.32 -30.94 -5.70
N SER A 265 -15.06 -29.94 -6.18
CA SER A 265 -15.08 -29.54 -7.59
C SER A 265 -13.78 -28.86 -8.01
N VAL A 266 -13.23 -27.99 -7.16
CA VAL A 266 -11.90 -27.36 -7.37
C VAL A 266 -10.80 -28.42 -7.40
N ALA A 267 -10.86 -29.41 -6.50
CA ALA A 267 -9.92 -30.52 -6.51
C ALA A 267 -10.06 -31.41 -7.75
N LYS A 268 -11.28 -31.62 -8.27
CA LYS A 268 -11.52 -32.35 -9.51
C LYS A 268 -10.96 -31.60 -10.72
N LEU A 269 -11.18 -30.29 -10.79
CA LEU A 269 -10.66 -29.41 -11.85
C LEU A 269 -9.13 -29.37 -11.82
N SER A 270 -8.52 -29.16 -10.65
CA SER A 270 -7.08 -29.21 -10.49
C SER A 270 -6.50 -30.57 -10.89
N LYS A 271 -7.20 -31.69 -10.62
CA LYS A 271 -6.78 -33.03 -11.03
C LYS A 271 -6.90 -33.26 -12.54
N SER A 272 -7.99 -32.84 -13.18
CA SER A 272 -8.18 -32.97 -14.63
C SER A 272 -7.23 -32.09 -15.43
N THR A 273 -6.74 -31.01 -14.80
CA THR A 273 -5.86 -30.01 -15.42
C THR A 273 -4.37 -30.25 -15.13
N LYS A 274 -4.02 -31.34 -14.43
CA LYS A 274 -2.61 -31.70 -14.18
C LYS A 274 -1.85 -31.85 -15.49
N GLY A 275 -0.78 -31.08 -15.60
CA GLY A 275 0.22 -31.14 -16.67
C GLY A 275 1.55 -30.60 -16.17
N ALA A 276 2.60 -30.80 -16.96
CA ALA A 276 3.90 -30.20 -16.75
C ALA A 276 4.14 -29.14 -17.83
N LEU A 277 4.90 -28.11 -17.49
CA LEU A 277 5.44 -27.20 -18.48
C LEU A 277 6.37 -27.97 -19.43
N SER A 278 6.41 -27.55 -20.70
CA SER A 278 7.35 -28.13 -21.65
C SER A 278 8.80 -27.82 -21.25
N ASN A 279 9.75 -28.69 -21.62
CA ASN A 279 11.17 -28.46 -21.34
C ASN A 279 11.66 -27.13 -21.93
N GLN A 280 11.11 -26.71 -23.08
CA GLN A 280 11.43 -25.42 -23.70
C GLN A 280 10.97 -24.23 -22.84
N VAL A 281 9.75 -24.29 -22.29
CA VAL A 281 9.23 -23.25 -21.39
C VAL A 281 10.01 -23.25 -20.09
N LEU A 282 10.31 -24.42 -19.50
CA LEU A 282 11.12 -24.53 -18.29
C LEU A 282 12.53 -23.98 -18.47
N SER A 283 13.18 -24.26 -19.59
CA SER A 283 14.52 -23.72 -19.90
C SER A 283 14.51 -22.20 -19.94
N ARG A 284 13.50 -21.58 -20.60
CA ARG A 284 13.33 -20.12 -20.61
C ARG A 284 13.07 -19.56 -19.21
N LEU A 285 12.17 -20.17 -18.45
CA LEU A 285 11.82 -19.72 -17.10
C LEU A 285 12.98 -19.89 -16.11
N SER A 286 13.84 -20.90 -16.29
CA SER A 286 15.06 -21.04 -15.50
C SER A 286 15.91 -19.76 -15.59
N MET A 287 16.02 -19.18 -16.78
CA MET A 287 16.77 -17.95 -17.00
C MET A 287 16.06 -16.70 -16.49
N SER A 288 14.77 -16.78 -16.14
CA SER A 288 14.00 -15.66 -15.56
C SER A 288 13.88 -15.70 -14.04
N VAL A 289 14.09 -16.85 -13.42
CA VAL A 289 13.75 -17.07 -12.02
C VAL A 289 15.02 -17.17 -11.19
N VAL A 290 15.13 -16.33 -10.17
CA VAL A 290 16.27 -16.26 -9.26
C VAL A 290 15.84 -16.60 -7.84
N ALA A 291 16.78 -16.98 -6.98
CA ALA A 291 16.52 -17.14 -5.56
C ALA A 291 17.12 -15.95 -4.80
N LEU A 292 16.38 -15.41 -3.85
CA LEU A 292 16.82 -14.30 -3.00
C LEU A 292 16.81 -14.72 -1.55
N ALA A 293 17.82 -14.27 -0.81
CA ALA A 293 17.83 -14.36 0.64
C ALA A 293 18.29 -13.05 1.27
N SER A 294 17.69 -12.72 2.40
CA SER A 294 18.03 -11.54 3.19
C SER A 294 18.86 -11.94 4.41
N PHE A 295 19.84 -11.12 4.77
CA PHE A 295 20.78 -11.40 5.85
C PHE A 295 20.94 -10.21 6.80
N ASP A 296 21.16 -10.52 8.09
CA ASP A 296 21.69 -9.61 9.12
C ASP A 296 23.10 -10.08 9.47
N GLY A 297 24.12 -9.43 8.92
CA GLY A 297 25.48 -9.97 8.89
C GLY A 297 25.52 -11.34 8.20
N ASP A 298 25.95 -12.37 8.94
CA ASP A 298 26.02 -13.75 8.44
C ASP A 298 24.74 -14.57 8.69
N THR A 299 23.76 -14.00 9.39
CA THR A 299 22.52 -14.72 9.74
C THR A 299 21.49 -14.55 8.64
N GLN A 300 21.11 -15.64 7.96
CA GLN A 300 19.99 -15.64 7.02
C GLN A 300 18.66 -15.44 7.76
N LEU A 301 17.85 -14.49 7.28
CA LEU A 301 16.57 -14.15 7.89
C LEU A 301 15.39 -14.82 7.17
N ARG A 302 15.33 -14.66 5.85
CA ARG A 302 14.24 -15.11 4.97
C ARG A 302 14.78 -15.40 3.59
N GLU A 303 14.07 -16.27 2.88
CA GLU A 303 14.28 -16.53 1.46
C GLU A 303 12.98 -16.35 0.69
N CYS A 304 13.10 -15.90 -0.56
CA CYS A 304 12.02 -15.76 -1.52
C CYS A 304 12.56 -16.09 -2.92
N THR A 305 11.64 -16.25 -3.86
CA THR A 305 11.98 -16.27 -5.27
C THR A 305 11.83 -14.87 -5.86
N GLY A 306 12.65 -14.57 -6.85
CA GLY A 306 12.52 -13.37 -7.68
C GLY A 306 12.28 -13.71 -9.14
N THR A 307 11.61 -12.80 -9.81
CA THR A 307 11.33 -12.86 -11.24
C THR A 307 12.08 -11.74 -11.95
N CYS A 308 12.97 -12.08 -12.87
CA CYS A 308 13.59 -11.14 -13.78
C CYS A 308 12.51 -10.60 -14.73
N ILE A 309 12.33 -9.29 -14.70
CA ILE A 309 11.30 -8.62 -15.47
C ILE A 309 11.92 -7.51 -16.31
N GLU A 310 11.24 -7.20 -17.41
CA GLU A 310 11.65 -6.11 -18.28
C GLU A 310 11.59 -4.77 -17.52
N SER A 311 12.66 -3.99 -17.63
CA SER A 311 12.81 -2.72 -16.94
C SER A 311 13.61 -1.73 -17.79
N SER A 312 13.24 -0.46 -17.73
CA SER A 312 13.90 0.67 -18.39
C SER A 312 15.08 1.23 -17.59
N CYS A 313 15.50 0.53 -16.51
CA CYS A 313 16.67 0.90 -15.72
C CYS A 313 17.96 0.55 -16.48
N PRO A 314 18.74 1.53 -16.95
CA PRO A 314 19.89 1.26 -17.83
C PRO A 314 21.05 0.57 -17.12
N ASP A 315 21.23 0.81 -15.81
CA ASP A 315 22.42 0.39 -15.06
C ASP A 315 22.18 -0.81 -14.13
N ALA A 316 20.94 -1.33 -14.10
CA ALA A 316 20.57 -2.35 -13.14
C ALA A 316 19.56 -3.36 -13.68
N THR A 317 19.79 -4.63 -13.34
CA THR A 317 18.85 -5.71 -13.58
C THR A 317 17.85 -5.77 -12.44
N CYS A 318 16.56 -5.91 -12.77
CA CYS A 318 15.46 -5.78 -11.82
C CYS A 318 14.76 -7.13 -11.59
N PHE A 319 14.63 -7.51 -10.32
CA PHE A 319 13.90 -8.69 -9.88
C PHE A 319 12.69 -8.32 -9.05
N LEU A 320 11.51 -8.73 -9.48
CA LEU A 320 10.29 -8.66 -8.68
C LEU A 320 10.27 -9.78 -7.65
N THR A 321 10.07 -9.44 -6.38
CA THR A 321 9.96 -10.41 -5.29
C THR A 321 8.98 -9.93 -4.22
N SER A 322 8.63 -10.79 -3.27
CA SER A 322 7.67 -10.46 -2.21
C SER A 322 8.32 -9.68 -1.07
N ILE A 323 7.51 -8.87 -0.38
CA ILE A 323 7.81 -8.28 0.93
C ILE A 323 8.27 -9.31 1.97
N ASN A 324 7.86 -10.57 1.84
CA ASN A 324 8.22 -11.65 2.77
C ASN A 324 9.73 -11.96 2.80
N LEU A 325 10.50 -11.39 1.86
CA LEU A 325 11.96 -11.39 1.92
C LEU A 325 12.49 -10.62 3.15
N ILE A 326 11.69 -9.78 3.79
CA ILE A 326 12.07 -9.06 5.02
C ILE A 326 11.18 -9.54 6.17
N PRO A 327 11.73 -9.84 7.36
CA PRO A 327 10.90 -10.15 8.52
C PRO A 327 10.00 -8.97 8.89
N TYR A 328 8.72 -9.23 9.14
CA TYR A 328 7.74 -8.19 9.52
C TYR A 328 8.15 -7.37 10.77
N THR A 329 9.00 -7.93 11.64
CA THR A 329 9.49 -7.25 12.85
C THR A 329 10.57 -6.22 12.59
N TRP A 330 11.12 -6.15 11.36
CA TRP A 330 12.18 -5.23 11.00
C TRP A 330 11.62 -3.85 10.64
N ARG A 331 12.05 -2.84 11.40
CA ARG A 331 11.73 -1.43 11.13
C ARG A 331 12.65 -0.88 10.02
N LEU A 332 12.16 0.15 9.32
CA LEU A 332 12.82 0.77 8.16
C LEU A 332 14.30 1.11 8.40
N GLY A 333 14.65 1.76 9.53
CA GLY A 333 16.06 2.10 9.82
C GLY A 333 16.98 0.88 9.89
N LYS A 334 16.47 -0.28 10.32
CA LYS A 334 17.26 -1.52 10.36
C LYS A 334 17.48 -2.11 8.96
N ILE A 335 16.52 -1.91 8.04
CA ILE A 335 16.62 -2.33 6.64
C ILE A 335 17.74 -1.58 5.93
N THR A 336 17.88 -0.27 6.18
CA THR A 336 18.91 0.55 5.53
C THR A 336 20.31 0.39 6.11
N GLU A 337 20.44 -0.01 7.38
CA GLU A 337 21.73 -0.06 8.07
C GLU A 337 22.43 -1.44 8.05
N SER A 338 21.67 -2.54 7.99
CA SER A 338 22.22 -3.89 8.24
C SER A 338 21.74 -4.99 7.29
N LEU A 339 20.71 -4.72 6.48
CA LEU A 339 20.13 -5.75 5.62
C LEU A 339 20.98 -5.95 4.37
N THR A 340 21.47 -7.18 4.18
CA THR A 340 22.11 -7.59 2.92
C THR A 340 21.15 -8.48 2.15
N ILE A 341 20.86 -8.14 0.89
CA ILE A 341 20.12 -9.03 -0.02
C ILE A 341 21.13 -9.72 -0.92
N LYS A 342 21.11 -11.06 -0.91
CA LYS A 342 21.89 -11.87 -1.83
C LYS A 342 20.96 -12.50 -2.86
N VAL A 343 21.35 -12.40 -4.13
CA VAL A 343 20.61 -12.93 -5.27
C VAL A 343 21.44 -14.04 -5.88
N ARG A 344 20.91 -15.27 -5.88
CA ARG A 344 21.49 -16.40 -6.60
C ARG A 344 20.90 -16.45 -8.01
N LEU A 345 21.76 -16.21 -8.99
CA LEU A 345 21.46 -16.20 -10.42
C LEU A 345 21.28 -17.63 -10.97
N PRO A 346 20.73 -17.80 -12.19
CA PRO A 346 20.50 -19.12 -12.77
C PRO A 346 21.76 -19.95 -13.02
N ASP A 347 22.91 -19.30 -13.11
CA ASP A 347 24.25 -19.89 -13.25
C ASP A 347 24.95 -20.11 -11.89
N ASP A 348 24.18 -20.05 -10.80
CA ASP A 348 24.62 -20.22 -9.41
C ASP A 348 25.55 -19.14 -8.85
N GLN A 349 25.81 -18.07 -9.60
CA GLN A 349 26.51 -16.91 -9.06
C GLN A 349 25.67 -16.21 -7.99
N ILE A 350 26.32 -15.78 -6.92
CA ILE A 350 25.67 -15.04 -5.83
C ILE A 350 26.17 -13.60 -5.86
N VAL A 351 25.25 -12.68 -6.12
CA VAL A 351 25.51 -11.24 -6.17
C VAL A 351 24.74 -10.50 -5.09
N THR A 352 25.20 -9.31 -4.72
CA THR A 352 24.51 -8.47 -3.74
C THR A 352 23.52 -7.56 -4.45
N GLY A 353 22.26 -7.61 -4.03
CA GLY A 353 21.21 -6.70 -4.50
C GLY A 353 20.83 -5.66 -3.44
N TRP A 354 20.11 -4.64 -3.89
CA TRP A 354 19.46 -3.66 -3.01
C TRP A 354 17.98 -3.53 -3.34
N ILE A 355 17.18 -3.20 -2.34
CA ILE A 355 15.75 -2.97 -2.52
C ILE A 355 15.54 -1.56 -3.06
N GLU A 356 14.84 -1.46 -4.19
CA GLU A 356 14.43 -0.17 -4.75
C GLU A 356 13.35 0.47 -3.87
N ASN A 357 13.73 1.52 -3.14
CA ASN A 357 12.86 2.34 -2.29
C ASN A 357 12.01 1.51 -1.29
N PRO A 358 12.59 1.11 -0.15
CA PRO A 358 11.92 0.28 0.86
C PRO A 358 10.79 1.01 1.61
N GLU A 359 10.58 2.31 1.37
CA GLU A 359 9.57 3.11 2.08
C GLU A 359 8.13 2.83 1.61
N ILE A 360 7.96 2.12 0.49
CA ILE A 360 6.67 1.98 -0.16
C ILE A 360 6.21 0.51 -0.12
N TYR A 361 5.55 0.13 0.97
CA TYR A 361 5.10 -1.24 1.26
C TYR A 361 3.75 -1.56 0.63
N VAL A 362 3.73 -2.56 -0.24
CA VAL A 362 2.53 -3.11 -0.89
C VAL A 362 2.92 -4.47 -1.48
N ASP A 363 2.71 -5.56 -0.74
CA ASP A 363 2.90 -6.99 -1.09
C ASP A 363 4.23 -7.48 -1.74
N PHE A 364 5.02 -6.60 -2.36
CA PHE A 364 6.18 -6.90 -3.20
C PHE A 364 7.12 -5.68 -3.36
N PHE A 365 8.38 -5.97 -3.71
CA PHE A 365 9.41 -4.98 -4.02
C PHE A 365 10.18 -5.35 -5.28
N ILE A 366 10.97 -4.39 -5.78
CA ILE A 366 11.98 -4.64 -6.80
C ILE A 366 13.34 -4.71 -6.11
N VAL A 367 14.06 -5.81 -6.31
CA VAL A 367 15.47 -5.93 -5.97
C VAL A 367 16.28 -5.65 -7.22
N LYS A 368 17.24 -4.73 -7.12
CA LYS A 368 18.16 -4.37 -8.19
C LYS A 368 19.54 -4.96 -7.92
N ILE A 369 20.22 -5.36 -8.98
CA ILE A 369 21.66 -5.68 -8.98
C ILE A 369 22.33 -4.80 -10.04
N LYS A 370 23.63 -4.49 -9.91
CA LYS A 370 24.31 -3.73 -10.95
C LYS A 370 24.52 -4.62 -12.17
N ASN A 371 24.38 -4.06 -13.37
CA ASN A 371 24.60 -4.85 -14.59
C ASN A 371 26.03 -5.39 -14.71
N ILE A 372 27.02 -4.71 -14.15
CA ILE A 372 28.42 -5.17 -14.09
C ILE A 372 28.62 -6.43 -13.23
N ASP A 373 27.68 -6.73 -12.32
CA ASP A 373 27.73 -7.93 -11.49
C ASP A 373 27.19 -9.15 -12.26
N VAL A 374 26.67 -8.97 -13.47
CA VAL A 374 26.20 -10.02 -14.36
C VAL A 374 27.27 -10.28 -15.42
N ILE A 375 27.96 -11.41 -15.31
CA ILE A 375 29.07 -11.77 -16.22
C ILE A 375 28.59 -11.89 -17.68
N ASP A 376 27.35 -12.32 -17.89
CA ASP A 376 26.71 -12.32 -19.21
C ASP A 376 25.20 -12.01 -19.10
N PRO A 377 24.76 -10.76 -19.35
CA PRO A 377 23.36 -10.37 -19.25
C PRO A 377 22.46 -11.07 -20.28
N THR A 378 23.01 -11.68 -21.33
CA THR A 378 22.22 -12.47 -22.30
C THR A 378 21.70 -13.78 -21.71
N HIS A 379 22.22 -14.18 -20.54
CA HIS A 379 21.75 -15.36 -19.82
C HIS A 379 20.47 -15.09 -19.02
N LEU A 380 20.04 -13.85 -18.80
CA LEU A 380 18.77 -13.60 -18.13
C LEU A 380 17.64 -13.41 -19.13
N TYR A 381 16.57 -14.19 -18.97
CA TYR A 381 15.36 -14.02 -19.76
C TYR A 381 14.41 -13.08 -19.01
N HIS A 382 14.09 -11.93 -19.59
CA HIS A 382 13.15 -10.98 -18.99
C HIS A 382 11.71 -11.38 -19.32
N LEU A 383 10.89 -11.58 -18.29
CA LEU A 383 9.45 -11.76 -18.52
C LEU A 383 8.84 -10.43 -18.94
N CYS A 384 8.20 -10.45 -20.10
CA CYS A 384 7.54 -9.28 -20.68
C CYS A 384 6.27 -8.95 -19.89
N LEU A 385 6.14 -7.68 -19.51
CA LEU A 385 4.94 -7.17 -18.88
C LEU A 385 3.93 -6.65 -19.90
N ASP A 386 4.29 -6.41 -21.16
CA ASP A 386 3.39 -5.81 -22.16
C ASP A 386 2.56 -6.80 -22.96
N ARG A 387 2.94 -8.08 -22.98
CA ARG A 387 2.11 -9.13 -23.60
C ARG A 387 0.85 -9.34 -22.77
N ALA A 388 -0.24 -8.71 -23.19
CA ALA A 388 -1.57 -9.03 -22.70
C ALA A 388 -1.94 -10.46 -23.13
N THR A 389 -2.07 -11.37 -22.17
CA THR A 389 -2.74 -12.64 -22.41
C THR A 389 -4.24 -12.43 -22.33
N GLN A 390 -4.97 -12.98 -23.31
CA GLN A 390 -6.43 -13.02 -23.21
C GLN A 390 -6.80 -13.77 -21.93
N PHE A 391 -7.69 -13.19 -21.13
CA PHE A 391 -8.12 -13.82 -19.90
C PHE A 391 -8.98 -15.03 -20.25
N GLU A 392 -8.53 -16.21 -19.81
CA GLU A 392 -9.29 -17.45 -19.92
C GLU A 392 -9.67 -17.95 -18.51
N PRO A 393 -10.96 -18.11 -18.20
CA PRO A 393 -11.37 -18.66 -16.92
C PRO A 393 -10.81 -20.06 -16.72
N TYR A 394 -10.31 -20.32 -15.52
CA TYR A 394 -9.77 -21.64 -15.16
C TYR A 394 -8.62 -22.09 -16.07
N ARG A 395 -7.86 -21.16 -16.65
CA ARG A 395 -6.67 -21.48 -17.42
C ARG A 395 -5.66 -22.28 -16.59
N LYS A 396 -4.91 -23.13 -17.29
CA LYS A 396 -3.81 -23.89 -16.69
C LYS A 396 -2.69 -22.92 -16.36
N VAL A 397 -2.20 -23.00 -15.13
CA VAL A 397 -1.09 -22.16 -14.67
C VAL A 397 -0.07 -23.01 -13.92
N ALA A 398 1.16 -22.52 -13.86
CA ALA A 398 2.23 -23.08 -13.06
C ALA A 398 2.85 -21.98 -12.20
N ALA A 399 3.03 -22.26 -10.91
CA ALA A 399 3.90 -21.45 -10.07
C ALA A 399 5.32 -22.02 -10.16
N VAL A 400 6.30 -21.15 -10.40
CA VAL A 400 7.70 -21.50 -10.60
C VAL A 400 8.54 -20.81 -9.54
N TRP A 401 9.55 -21.50 -9.02
CA TRP A 401 10.43 -20.95 -8.00
C TRP A 401 11.82 -21.56 -8.01
N ARG A 402 12.78 -20.88 -7.40
CA ARG A 402 14.16 -21.36 -7.25
C ARG A 402 14.54 -21.40 -5.78
N CYS A 403 15.11 -22.50 -5.32
CA CYS A 403 15.61 -22.61 -3.95
C CYS A 403 16.96 -21.91 -3.79
N TYR A 404 17.17 -21.17 -2.70
CA TYR A 404 18.40 -20.40 -2.50
C TYR A 404 19.63 -21.30 -2.28
N ASP A 405 19.51 -22.32 -1.44
CA ASP A 405 20.64 -23.18 -1.09
C ASP A 405 21.12 -24.06 -2.26
N SER A 406 20.16 -24.67 -2.98
CA SER A 406 20.47 -25.63 -4.04
C SER A 406 20.51 -25.05 -5.45
N GLY A 407 19.98 -23.83 -5.66
CA GLY A 407 19.78 -23.28 -7.00
C GLY A 407 18.72 -24.03 -7.82
N GLU A 408 18.06 -25.05 -7.27
CA GLU A 408 17.13 -25.92 -8.01
C GLU A 408 15.85 -25.17 -8.40
N LEU A 409 15.47 -25.25 -9.69
CA LEU A 409 14.21 -24.73 -10.18
C LEU A 409 13.08 -25.75 -9.95
N LYS A 410 12.00 -25.33 -9.30
CA LYS A 410 10.82 -26.14 -8.99
C LYS A 410 9.57 -25.51 -9.56
N THR A 411 8.60 -26.37 -9.86
CA THR A 411 7.30 -25.93 -10.37
C THR A 411 6.16 -26.73 -9.76
N THR A 412 4.98 -26.12 -9.73
CA THR A 412 3.73 -26.80 -9.39
C THR A 412 2.64 -26.29 -10.32
N SER A 413 1.86 -27.20 -10.90
CA SER A 413 0.75 -26.82 -11.76
C SER A 413 -0.55 -26.69 -10.98
N GLY A 414 -1.43 -25.87 -11.52
CA GLY A 414 -2.74 -25.57 -10.97
C GLY A 414 -3.62 -24.88 -11.99
N VAL A 415 -4.67 -24.28 -11.46
CA VAL A 415 -5.70 -23.58 -12.21
C VAL A 415 -5.82 -22.18 -11.65
N ASP A 416 -5.91 -21.20 -12.54
CA ASP A 416 -6.22 -19.81 -12.22
C ASP A 416 -7.70 -19.71 -11.80
N LEU A 417 -7.95 -19.24 -10.58
CA LEU A 417 -9.31 -19.06 -10.05
C LEU A 417 -9.76 -17.60 -10.09
N ALA A 418 -8.97 -16.71 -10.72
CA ALA A 418 -9.39 -15.33 -10.92
C ALA A 418 -10.66 -15.27 -11.77
N SER A 419 -11.37 -14.16 -11.63
CA SER A 419 -12.54 -13.79 -12.42
C SER A 419 -12.20 -12.50 -13.17
N LEU A 420 -12.69 -12.34 -14.41
CA LEU A 420 -12.67 -11.04 -15.12
C LEU A 420 -13.33 -9.92 -14.30
N CYS A 421 -14.16 -10.31 -13.35
CA CYS A 421 -14.97 -9.47 -12.49
C CYS A 421 -14.50 -9.49 -11.03
N ALA A 422 -13.27 -9.92 -10.74
CA ALA A 422 -12.75 -9.81 -9.38
C ALA A 422 -12.75 -8.32 -9.00
N LEU A 423 -13.78 -7.94 -8.24
CA LEU A 423 -13.84 -6.68 -7.53
C LEU A 423 -12.54 -6.51 -6.75
N THR A 424 -12.19 -5.27 -6.48
CA THR A 424 -10.94 -4.80 -5.85
C THR A 424 -10.56 -5.53 -4.55
N ASP A 425 -11.51 -6.24 -3.94
CA ASP A 425 -11.37 -6.94 -2.67
C ASP A 425 -11.34 -8.49 -2.82
N GLU A 426 -11.57 -9.06 -4.02
CA GLU A 426 -11.45 -10.50 -4.26
C GLU A 426 -9.98 -10.87 -4.44
N LYS A 427 -9.39 -11.43 -3.37
CA LYS A 427 -8.06 -12.06 -3.39
C LYS A 427 -7.94 -13.00 -4.59
N MET A 428 -7.06 -12.69 -5.53
CA MET A 428 -6.78 -13.54 -6.68
C MET A 428 -6.14 -14.83 -6.19
N LEU A 429 -6.58 -15.98 -6.70
CA LEU A 429 -6.16 -17.28 -6.17
C LEU A 429 -5.84 -18.23 -7.32
N SER A 430 -4.82 -19.05 -7.12
CA SER A 430 -4.57 -20.24 -7.94
C SER A 430 -4.66 -21.50 -7.07
N THR A 431 -4.84 -22.66 -7.69
CA THR A 431 -4.72 -23.95 -6.99
C THR A 431 -3.28 -24.45 -6.89
N CYS A 432 -2.29 -23.68 -7.35
CA CYS A 432 -0.88 -24.00 -7.25
C CYS A 432 -0.51 -24.17 -5.77
N ARG A 433 0.28 -25.19 -5.43
CA ARG A 433 0.75 -25.41 -4.05
C ARG A 433 2.22 -25.06 -3.94
N ILE A 434 2.50 -23.86 -3.49
CA ILE A 434 3.86 -23.39 -3.28
C ILE A 434 4.30 -23.62 -1.83
N HIS A 435 5.61 -23.83 -1.67
CA HIS A 435 6.28 -23.71 -0.38
C HIS A 435 6.61 -22.23 -0.09
N GLU A 436 7.02 -21.90 1.13
CA GLU A 436 7.39 -20.51 1.49
C GLU A 436 8.44 -19.92 0.55
N VAL A 437 9.42 -20.73 0.12
CA VAL A 437 10.45 -20.33 -0.85
C VAL A 437 9.90 -19.90 -2.22
N GLY A 438 8.71 -20.37 -2.59
CA GLY A 438 8.06 -20.03 -3.85
C GLY A 438 7.33 -18.69 -3.85
N ILE A 439 7.27 -18.03 -2.70
CA ILE A 439 6.76 -16.67 -2.57
C ILE A 439 7.67 -15.71 -3.33
N GLY A 440 7.07 -14.75 -4.05
CA GLY A 440 7.77 -13.84 -4.95
C GLY A 440 8.06 -14.42 -6.34
N GLY A 441 7.91 -15.74 -6.52
CA GLY A 441 8.09 -16.40 -7.80
C GLY A 441 6.94 -16.17 -8.78
N PRO A 442 7.17 -16.36 -10.09
CA PRO A 442 6.15 -16.09 -11.08
C PRO A 442 5.07 -17.17 -11.09
N LEU A 443 3.84 -16.72 -11.33
CA LEU A 443 2.75 -17.53 -11.84
C LEU A 443 2.71 -17.32 -13.36
N VAL A 444 2.73 -18.41 -14.12
CA VAL A 444 2.74 -18.39 -15.59
C VAL A 444 1.66 -19.30 -16.15
N ASP A 445 1.21 -19.04 -17.37
CA ASP A 445 0.44 -20.04 -18.13
C ASP A 445 1.37 -21.11 -18.73
N PHE A 446 0.80 -22.08 -19.44
CA PHE A 446 1.57 -23.21 -20.00
C PHE A 446 2.42 -22.84 -21.22
N ASP A 447 2.19 -21.68 -21.81
CA ASP A 447 3.03 -21.11 -22.87
C ASP A 447 4.21 -20.30 -22.28
N GLY A 448 4.24 -20.15 -20.95
CA GLY A 448 5.26 -19.42 -20.21
C GLY A 448 5.00 -17.91 -20.15
N ASN A 449 3.80 -17.44 -20.48
CA ASN A 449 3.46 -16.03 -20.32
C ASN A 449 3.23 -15.70 -18.85
N PHE A 450 3.69 -14.50 -18.45
CA PHE A 450 3.58 -14.05 -17.07
C PHE A 450 2.13 -13.69 -16.71
N VAL A 451 1.60 -14.37 -15.71
CA VAL A 451 0.25 -14.15 -15.17
C VAL A 451 0.28 -13.23 -13.96
N GLY A 452 1.32 -13.34 -13.13
CA GLY A 452 1.44 -12.59 -11.90
C GLY A 452 2.51 -13.14 -10.96
N MET A 453 2.57 -12.63 -9.74
CA MET A 453 3.57 -13.03 -8.73
C MET A 453 2.90 -13.68 -7.52
N ASN A 454 3.39 -14.85 -7.08
CA ASN A 454 2.82 -15.56 -5.94
C ASN A 454 3.14 -14.84 -4.61
N CYS A 455 2.18 -14.73 -3.69
CA CYS A 455 2.32 -13.93 -2.46
C CYS A 455 2.52 -14.75 -1.18
N SER A 456 1.64 -15.71 -0.90
CA SER A 456 1.66 -16.48 0.36
C SER A 456 1.00 -17.85 0.23
N GLY A 457 1.45 -18.85 0.97
CA GLY A 457 0.68 -20.09 1.11
C GLY A 457 -0.50 -19.87 2.04
N THR A 458 -1.75 -20.09 1.60
CA THR A 458 -2.89 -20.13 2.55
C THR A 458 -3.15 -21.56 3.02
N LYS A 459 -3.63 -21.70 4.27
CA LYS A 459 -4.10 -23.00 4.82
C LYS A 459 -5.22 -23.64 3.97
N GLN A 460 -5.84 -22.88 3.06
CA GLN A 460 -6.98 -23.30 2.24
C GLN A 460 -6.58 -24.03 0.94
N ARG A 461 -5.32 -24.48 0.79
CA ARG A 461 -4.81 -25.16 -0.44
C ARG A 461 -4.98 -24.31 -1.71
N LYS A 462 -4.98 -22.99 -1.56
CA LYS A 462 -4.99 -21.99 -2.64
C LYS A 462 -3.87 -20.99 -2.40
N THR A 463 -3.24 -20.54 -3.46
CA THR A 463 -2.14 -19.58 -3.39
C THR A 463 -2.59 -18.25 -3.96
N PRO A 464 -2.57 -17.16 -3.18
CA PRO A 464 -2.80 -15.83 -3.68
C PRO A 464 -1.65 -15.33 -4.52
N TYR A 465 -1.97 -14.48 -5.48
CA TYR A 465 -0.99 -13.85 -6.34
C TYR A 465 -1.40 -12.43 -6.71
N VAL A 466 -0.44 -11.56 -7.01
CA VAL A 466 -0.68 -10.23 -7.61
C VAL A 466 -0.72 -10.41 -9.11
N GLN A 467 -1.73 -9.85 -9.80
CA GLN A 467 -1.82 -10.00 -11.26
C GLN A 467 -0.79 -9.15 -12.01
N ARG A 468 -0.40 -9.62 -13.20
CA ARG A 468 0.48 -8.87 -14.11
C ARG A 468 0.04 -7.41 -14.34
N PRO A 469 -1.25 -7.08 -14.61
CA PRO A 469 -1.63 -5.69 -14.87
C PRO A 469 -1.28 -4.75 -13.70
N SER A 470 -1.55 -5.15 -12.46
CA SER A 470 -1.21 -4.38 -11.26
C SER A 470 0.29 -4.21 -11.07
N ILE A 471 1.08 -5.24 -11.42
CA ILE A 471 2.54 -5.18 -11.39
C ILE A 471 3.06 -4.21 -12.47
N ARG A 472 2.52 -4.27 -13.69
CA ARG A 472 2.90 -3.38 -14.79
C ARG A 472 2.60 -1.92 -14.45
N GLU A 473 1.39 -1.65 -13.96
CA GLU A 473 0.96 -0.33 -13.53
C GLU A 473 1.88 0.24 -12.45
N PHE A 474 2.26 -0.59 -11.47
CA PHE A 474 3.26 -0.21 -10.48
C PHE A 474 4.61 0.17 -11.11
N MET A 475 5.11 -0.63 -12.05
CA MET A 475 6.39 -0.35 -12.69
C MET A 475 6.35 0.90 -13.57
N TRP A 476 5.23 1.15 -14.24
CA TRP A 476 5.02 2.35 -15.05
C TRP A 476 5.07 3.60 -14.17
N PHE A 477 4.40 3.58 -13.02
CA PHE A 477 4.45 4.68 -12.04
C PHE A 477 5.87 4.95 -11.52
N ARG A 478 6.76 3.95 -11.54
CA ARG A 478 8.17 4.09 -11.18
C ARG A 478 9.08 4.48 -12.35
N ALA A 479 8.50 4.80 -13.52
CA ALA A 479 9.22 5.01 -14.77
C ALA A 479 10.14 3.82 -15.13
N MET A 480 9.80 2.61 -14.70
CA MET A 480 10.55 1.39 -14.97
C MET A 480 10.05 0.66 -16.21
N VAL A 481 8.89 1.01 -16.76
CA VAL A 481 8.43 0.54 -18.08
C VAL A 481 7.87 1.74 -18.85
N ARG A 482 8.01 1.74 -20.19
CA ARG A 482 7.52 2.80 -21.07
C ARG A 482 6.14 2.44 -21.61
N ASP A 483 5.34 3.45 -21.98
CA ASP A 483 4.10 3.20 -22.71
C ASP A 483 4.38 2.66 -24.11
N ALA A 484 3.74 1.55 -24.46
CA ALA A 484 3.84 0.93 -25.78
C ALA A 484 3.16 1.75 -26.90
N HIS A 485 2.63 2.95 -26.61
CA HIS A 485 1.79 3.73 -27.54
C HIS A 485 2.30 5.14 -27.90
N PHE A 486 3.55 5.48 -27.57
CA PHE A 486 4.21 6.63 -28.19
C PHE A 486 5.51 6.19 -28.87
N GLN A 487 5.37 5.62 -30.07
CA GLN A 487 6.40 5.74 -31.09
C GLN A 487 5.96 6.83 -32.08
N TYR A 488 6.78 7.89 -32.09
CA TYR A 488 6.76 9.14 -32.86
C TYR A 488 5.89 10.27 -32.31
#